data_AF-A0A7W9ZL82-F1
#
_entry.id   AF-A0A7W9ZL82-F1
#
_cell.length_a   1.000
_cell.length_b   1.000
_cell.length_c   1.000
_cell.angle_alpha   90.00
_cell.angle_beta   90.00
_cell.angle_gamma   90.00
#
_symmetry.space_group_name_H-M   'P 1'
#
loop_
_entity.id
_entity.type
_entity.pdbx_description
1 polymer ?
#
loop_
_entity_poly.entity_id
_entity_poly.type
_entity_poly.pdbx_seq_one_letter_code
_entity_poly.pdbx_strand_id
1 'polypeptide(L)'
;MLIRERRLMLGKSRTQGLTAPAHGASTKPYQPLFTVRFRHDYYNGNERRCPDFQVMATPSTVTVLKTIGLAVQDFGTGFSISCPAGLLPSLIAYIERVRKVGEWPRLSFALVCTNPAFVGITELPLSFNPARENLYFTNRQAHQEHGLKDLQPGRRVTAASIKGVLPQTIDVKASPDLIEVQALDIAGQAVVTAPGPAYPSSPPGTGGTGGTVSVDFIGQAEGLYQLCSTYDTGLIRTGPWKLRTIASPLPMCFLDLLLCPPTPGAAGMYPITRDGDQVAVTPLDLELKFAARRSWWVYYVVPQGRGGGLSALQITGTGASFQQASPVILPTGDCAIPFWSDRRLPLSQQPEQRFQLSGQRDGPFFVGSDVSVTSLPLAPPAPVWPGQNGPVSEIYVYV
;
A
#
# COMPACT_ATOMS: atom_id res chain seq x y z
N MET A 1 0.55 4.28 35.31
CA MET A 1 -0.21 4.91 34.21
C MET A 1 -1.14 3.83 33.64
N LEU A 2 -2.38 3.77 34.15
CA LEU A 2 -3.32 2.67 33.92
C LEU A 2 -4.16 2.94 32.66
N ILE A 3 -4.03 2.06 31.66
CA ILE A 3 -4.89 2.05 30.47
C ILE A 3 -6.14 1.24 30.80
N ARG A 4 -7.31 1.90 30.77
CA ARG A 4 -8.63 1.27 30.93
C ARG A 4 -9.04 0.62 29.61
N GLU A 5 -9.18 -0.71 29.62
CA GLU A 5 -9.86 -1.47 28.58
C GLU A 5 -11.39 -1.23 28.66
N ARG A 6 -12.01 -0.81 27.54
CA ARG A 6 -13.47 -0.82 27.37
C ARG A 6 -13.85 -2.02 26.52
N ARG A 7 -14.47 -3.02 27.17
CA ARG A 7 -15.11 -4.19 26.56
C ARG A 7 -16.47 -3.78 25.99
N LEU A 8 -16.66 -3.91 24.68
CA LEU A 8 -17.95 -3.71 24.01
C LEU A 8 -18.74 -5.04 23.99
N MET A 9 -19.91 -5.03 24.62
CA MET A 9 -20.89 -6.13 24.59
C MET A 9 -21.62 -6.15 23.24
N LEU A 10 -21.53 -7.26 22.52
CA LEU A 10 -22.33 -7.57 21.34
C LEU A 10 -23.71 -8.11 21.77
N GLY A 11 -24.75 -7.28 21.65
CA GLY A 11 -26.14 -7.70 21.80
C GLY A 11 -26.66 -8.36 20.53
N LYS A 12 -27.17 -9.59 20.64
CA LYS A 12 -27.90 -10.29 19.57
C LYS A 12 -29.25 -9.62 19.36
N SER A 13 -29.51 -9.10 18.16
CA SER A 13 -30.82 -8.54 17.80
C SER A 13 -31.67 -9.58 17.06
N ARG A 14 -32.93 -9.69 17.49
CA ARG A 14 -33.94 -10.66 17.06
C ARG A 14 -34.81 -10.00 15.99
N THR A 15 -34.85 -10.54 14.79
CA THR A 15 -35.60 -9.99 13.65
C THR A 15 -37.07 -10.38 13.74
N GLN A 16 -37.97 -9.43 14.00
CA GLN A 16 -39.40 -9.56 13.74
C GLN A 16 -39.78 -8.70 12.53
N GLY A 17 -40.49 -9.31 11.58
CA GLY A 17 -40.94 -8.66 10.35
C GLY A 17 -42.11 -7.71 10.62
N LEU A 18 -41.91 -6.44 10.28
CA LEU A 18 -42.94 -5.42 10.16
C LEU A 18 -42.83 -4.80 8.76
N THR A 19 -43.92 -4.91 7.99
CA THR A 19 -44.15 -4.20 6.74
C THR A 19 -44.13 -2.69 7.00
N ALA A 20 -43.16 -1.99 6.43
CA ALA A 20 -42.95 -0.55 6.63
C ALA A 20 -43.84 0.30 5.70
N PRO A 21 -44.39 1.42 6.19
CA PRO A 21 -45.10 2.39 5.36
C PRO A 21 -44.14 3.17 4.46
N ALA A 22 -44.65 3.70 3.35
CA ALA A 22 -43.89 4.50 2.39
C ALA A 22 -43.24 5.71 3.07
N HIS A 23 -41.92 5.64 3.25
CA HIS A 23 -41.11 6.71 3.83
C HIS A 23 -41.08 7.91 2.89
N GLY A 24 -41.57 9.05 3.38
CA GLY A 24 -41.24 10.37 2.81
C GLY A 24 -39.72 10.50 2.72
N ALA A 25 -39.23 11.06 1.61
CA ALA A 25 -37.82 11.20 1.32
C ALA A 25 -37.11 12.00 2.42
N SER A 26 -36.54 11.29 3.40
CA SER A 26 -35.65 11.88 4.40
C SER A 26 -34.44 12.43 3.65
N THR A 27 -34.35 13.75 3.55
CA THR A 27 -33.19 14.42 2.98
C THR A 27 -31.98 14.08 3.85
N LYS A 28 -31.09 13.22 3.35
CA LYS A 28 -29.87 12.87 4.06
C LYS A 28 -29.08 14.16 4.31
N PRO A 29 -28.70 14.48 5.56
CA PRO A 29 -28.02 15.73 5.87
C PRO A 29 -26.64 15.84 5.20
N TYR A 30 -26.06 14.70 4.82
CA TYR A 30 -24.77 14.59 4.15
C TYR A 30 -24.91 13.81 2.84
N GLN A 31 -24.31 14.38 1.78
CA GLN A 31 -24.10 13.77 0.48
C GLN A 31 -22.71 13.09 0.47
N PRO A 32 -22.61 11.75 0.39
CA PRO A 32 -21.32 11.08 0.30
C PRO A 32 -20.62 11.39 -1.03
N LEU A 33 -19.32 11.63 -0.97
CA LEU A 33 -18.46 11.83 -2.13
C LEU A 33 -17.60 10.59 -2.37
N PHE A 34 -16.86 10.17 -1.34
CA PHE A 34 -16.00 8.99 -1.38
C PHE A 34 -16.24 8.07 -0.19
N THR A 35 -16.08 6.79 -0.42
CA THR A 35 -15.74 5.76 0.57
C THR A 35 -14.54 5.02 0.01
N VAL A 36 -13.48 4.87 0.80
CA VAL A 36 -12.28 4.10 0.43
C VAL A 36 -12.14 2.98 1.45
N ARG A 37 -12.17 1.73 1.00
CA ARG A 37 -12.02 0.55 1.85
C ARG A 37 -10.68 -0.13 1.63
N PHE A 38 -9.99 -0.45 2.71
CA PHE A 38 -8.73 -1.16 2.68
C PHE A 38 -8.98 -2.66 2.77
N ARG A 39 -8.48 -3.39 1.78
CA ARG A 39 -8.62 -4.85 1.70
C ARG A 39 -7.26 -5.52 1.63
N HIS A 40 -7.08 -6.64 2.32
CA HIS A 40 -5.85 -7.41 2.27
C HIS A 40 -6.15 -8.90 2.45
N ASP A 41 -5.66 -9.73 1.51
CA ASP A 41 -6.00 -11.17 1.49
C ASP A 41 -5.54 -11.95 2.72
N TYR A 42 -4.44 -11.53 3.37
CA TYR A 42 -3.98 -12.10 4.63
C TYR A 42 -5.08 -12.15 5.70
N TYR A 43 -5.95 -11.15 5.79
CA TYR A 43 -7.06 -11.10 6.77
C TYR A 43 -8.28 -11.91 6.30
N ASN A 44 -8.05 -13.16 5.90
CA ASN A 44 -9.05 -14.06 5.36
C ASN A 44 -10.21 -14.38 6.33
N GLY A 45 -10.01 -14.21 7.65
CA GLY A 45 -11.05 -14.39 8.67
C GLY A 45 -12.01 -13.20 8.87
N ASN A 46 -11.75 -12.05 8.27
CA ASN A 46 -12.52 -10.80 8.52
C ASN A 46 -12.95 -10.11 7.21
N GLU A 47 -13.49 -10.88 6.26
CA GLU A 47 -13.89 -10.36 4.93
C GLU A 47 -12.77 -9.58 4.24
N ARG A 48 -11.51 -9.96 4.48
CA ARG A 48 -10.31 -9.28 3.99
C ARG A 48 -10.20 -7.81 4.39
N ARG A 49 -10.92 -7.34 5.42
CA ARG A 49 -10.81 -5.96 5.92
C ARG A 49 -9.41 -5.75 6.51
N CYS A 50 -8.70 -4.73 6.03
CA CYS A 50 -7.34 -4.41 6.44
C CYS A 50 -7.32 -3.28 7.48
N PRO A 51 -6.98 -3.56 8.76
CA PRO A 51 -6.97 -2.57 9.82
C PRO A 51 -5.62 -1.84 9.99
N ASP A 52 -4.64 -2.12 9.12
CA ASP A 52 -3.24 -1.74 9.35
C ASP A 52 -2.90 -0.28 9.03
N PHE A 53 -3.87 0.54 8.62
CA PHE A 53 -3.61 1.90 8.17
C PHE A 53 -4.35 2.93 9.01
N GLN A 54 -3.60 3.90 9.52
CA GLN A 54 -4.14 5.17 10.00
C GLN A 54 -4.19 6.16 8.84
N VAL A 55 -5.34 6.81 8.65
CA VAL A 55 -5.55 7.81 7.59
C VAL A 55 -5.20 9.20 8.10
N MET A 56 -4.31 9.90 7.42
CA MET A 56 -3.91 11.27 7.75
C MET A 56 -4.11 12.20 6.56
N ALA A 57 -5.00 13.18 6.68
CA ALA A 57 -5.12 14.25 5.70
C ALA A 57 -3.86 15.13 5.70
N THR A 58 -3.37 15.51 4.53
CA THR A 58 -2.25 16.48 4.43
C THR A 58 -2.67 17.86 4.95
N PRO A 59 -1.72 18.74 5.34
CA PRO A 59 -2.05 20.09 5.80
C PRO A 59 -2.93 20.89 4.82
N SER A 60 -2.64 20.80 3.51
CA SER A 60 -3.44 21.41 2.46
C SER A 60 -4.86 20.83 2.43
N THR A 61 -4.99 19.51 2.58
CA THR A 61 -6.29 18.83 2.61
C THR A 61 -7.10 19.22 3.84
N VAL A 62 -6.50 19.32 5.03
CA VAL A 62 -7.18 19.79 6.24
C VAL A 62 -7.76 21.19 6.04
N THR A 63 -7.00 22.08 5.39
CA THR A 63 -7.47 23.43 5.04
C THR A 63 -8.70 23.36 4.14
N VAL A 64 -8.63 22.59 3.04
CA VAL A 64 -9.74 22.43 2.08
C VAL A 64 -10.99 21.85 2.76
N LEU A 65 -10.82 20.78 3.55
CA LEU A 65 -11.91 20.14 4.30
C LEU A 65 -12.63 21.16 5.20
N LYS A 66 -11.87 21.96 5.96
CA LYS A 66 -12.40 22.99 6.86
C LYS A 66 -13.09 24.12 6.10
N THR A 67 -12.48 24.63 5.02
CA THR A 67 -13.01 25.75 4.25
C THR A 67 -14.34 25.43 3.57
N ILE A 68 -14.50 24.20 3.07
CA ILE A 68 -15.71 23.78 2.34
C ILE A 68 -16.72 23.07 3.26
N GLY A 69 -16.32 22.74 4.49
CA GLY A 69 -17.15 22.02 5.44
C GLY A 69 -17.33 20.54 5.10
N LEU A 70 -16.34 19.92 4.44
CA LEU A 70 -16.33 18.49 4.18
C LEU A 70 -16.02 17.71 5.46
N ALA A 71 -16.76 16.63 5.69
CA ALA A 71 -16.55 15.74 6.83
C ALA A 71 -15.79 14.49 6.39
N VAL A 72 -14.77 14.11 7.16
CA VAL A 72 -14.05 12.84 7.02
C VAL A 72 -14.40 11.95 8.20
N GLN A 73 -14.75 10.70 7.91
CA GLN A 73 -15.00 9.67 8.92
C GLN A 73 -14.08 8.49 8.69
N ASP A 74 -13.21 8.20 9.65
CA ASP A 74 -12.37 7.01 9.70
C ASP A 74 -13.13 5.87 10.41
N PHE A 75 -13.10 4.67 9.84
CA PHE A 75 -13.71 3.47 10.41
C PHE A 75 -12.70 2.32 10.58
N GLY A 76 -11.41 2.63 10.63
CA GLY A 76 -10.28 1.75 10.95
C GLY A 76 -9.87 0.79 9.82
N THR A 77 -10.75 0.53 8.87
CA THR A 77 -10.50 -0.34 7.69
C THR A 77 -10.73 0.42 6.38
N GLY A 78 -10.63 1.75 6.46
CA GLY A 78 -10.99 2.68 5.42
C GLY A 78 -11.55 3.98 5.99
N PHE A 79 -11.98 4.87 5.11
CA PHE A 79 -12.56 6.15 5.47
C PHE A 79 -13.60 6.60 4.45
N SER A 80 -14.43 7.58 4.82
CA SER A 80 -15.38 8.22 3.91
C SER A 80 -15.28 9.73 3.98
N ILE A 81 -15.59 10.39 2.86
CA ILE A 81 -15.67 11.85 2.72
C ILE A 81 -17.09 12.20 2.31
N SER A 82 -17.72 13.14 3.01
CA SER A 82 -19.06 13.59 2.71
C SER A 82 -19.18 15.12 2.79
N CYS A 83 -20.13 15.67 2.03
CA CYS A 83 -20.44 17.09 1.99
C CYS A 83 -21.83 17.31 2.59
N PRO A 84 -22.02 18.25 3.53
CA PRO A 84 -23.36 18.68 3.93
C PRO A 84 -24.15 19.13 2.69
N ALA A 85 -25.41 18.72 2.57
CA ALA A 85 -26.20 18.98 1.37
C ALA A 85 -26.30 20.49 1.03
N GLY A 86 -26.41 21.34 2.05
CA GLY A 86 -26.46 22.80 1.89
C GLY A 86 -25.13 23.46 1.47
N LEU A 87 -24.00 22.75 1.56
CA LEU A 87 -22.67 23.27 1.17
C LEU A 87 -22.21 22.80 -0.21
N LEU A 88 -23.03 22.01 -0.92
CA LEU A 88 -22.69 21.54 -2.26
C LEU A 88 -22.41 22.70 -3.24
N PRO A 89 -23.19 23.81 -3.29
CA PRO A 89 -22.86 24.94 -4.15
C PRO A 89 -21.47 25.55 -3.87
N SER A 90 -21.07 25.62 -2.58
CA SER A 90 -19.74 26.11 -2.18
C SER A 90 -18.63 25.19 -2.64
N LEU A 91 -18.85 23.87 -2.59
CA LEU A 91 -17.92 22.87 -3.12
C LEU A 91 -17.73 23.02 -4.64
N ILE A 92 -18.81 23.23 -5.38
CA ILE A 92 -18.73 23.47 -6.84
C ILE A 92 -18.01 24.79 -7.14
N ALA A 93 -18.32 25.86 -6.42
CA ALA A 93 -17.63 27.15 -6.59
C ALA A 93 -16.12 27.03 -6.28
N TYR A 94 -15.75 26.25 -5.27
CA TYR A 94 -14.34 25.94 -4.97
C TYR A 94 -13.66 25.21 -6.14
N ILE A 95 -14.28 24.15 -6.67
CA ILE A 95 -13.76 23.37 -7.80
C ILE A 95 -13.50 24.29 -9.00
N GLU A 96 -14.46 25.15 -9.35
CA GLU A 96 -14.31 26.07 -10.48
C GLU A 96 -13.20 27.11 -10.24
N ARG A 97 -13.04 27.60 -9.01
CA ARG A 97 -11.95 28.53 -8.67
C ARG A 97 -10.58 27.87 -8.82
N VAL A 98 -10.41 26.64 -8.33
CA VAL A 98 -9.15 25.89 -8.42
C VAL A 98 -8.80 25.61 -9.89
N ARG A 99 -9.79 25.20 -10.70
CA ARG A 99 -9.57 24.96 -12.13
C ARG A 99 -9.18 26.21 -12.90
N LYS A 100 -9.70 27.39 -12.54
CA LYS A 100 -9.35 28.67 -13.20
C LYS A 100 -7.87 29.04 -13.06
N VAL A 101 -7.21 28.60 -12.00
CA VAL A 101 -5.75 28.79 -11.81
C VAL A 101 -4.94 27.60 -12.35
N GLY A 102 -5.59 26.65 -13.04
CA GLY A 102 -4.97 25.49 -13.65
C GLY A 102 -4.61 24.36 -12.68
N GLU A 103 -4.95 24.50 -11.40
CA GLU A 103 -4.76 23.46 -10.40
C GLU A 103 -5.88 22.41 -10.47
N TRP A 104 -5.62 21.24 -9.87
CA TRP A 104 -6.60 20.17 -9.79
C TRP A 104 -7.25 20.13 -8.40
N PRO A 105 -8.60 20.16 -8.31
CA PRO A 105 -9.28 20.10 -7.02
C PRO A 105 -9.17 18.67 -6.46
N ARG A 106 -8.22 18.48 -5.55
CA ARG A 106 -7.89 17.18 -4.94
C ARG A 106 -7.88 17.23 -3.42
N LEU A 107 -8.04 16.05 -2.83
CA LEU A 107 -7.83 15.78 -1.41
C LEU A 107 -6.75 14.71 -1.30
N SER A 108 -5.71 14.99 -0.53
CA SER A 108 -4.52 14.13 -0.39
C SER A 108 -4.43 13.55 1.01
N PHE A 109 -4.17 12.24 1.09
CA PHE A 109 -4.07 11.50 2.34
C PHE A 109 -2.81 10.64 2.38
N ALA A 110 -2.10 10.71 3.49
CA ALA A 110 -1.03 9.79 3.84
C ALA A 110 -1.60 8.63 4.64
N LEU A 111 -1.26 7.39 4.27
CA LEU A 111 -1.62 6.19 5.02
C LEU A 111 -0.40 5.70 5.79
N VAL A 112 -0.49 5.75 7.10
CA VAL A 112 0.57 5.31 8.01
C VAL A 112 0.30 3.87 8.41
N CYS A 113 1.24 2.98 8.09
CA CYS A 113 1.11 1.57 8.46
C CYS A 113 1.40 1.40 9.95
N THR A 114 0.44 0.85 10.69
CA THR A 114 0.54 0.57 12.14
C THR A 114 1.07 -0.85 12.42
N ASN A 115 1.05 -1.73 11.41
CA ASN A 115 1.56 -3.09 11.51
C ASN A 115 3.01 -3.18 10.99
N PRO A 116 4.02 -3.43 11.85
CA PRO A 116 5.42 -3.53 11.42
C PRO A 116 5.69 -4.75 10.52
N ALA A 117 4.83 -5.77 10.54
CA ALA A 117 4.95 -6.96 9.70
C ALA A 117 4.27 -6.80 8.33
N PHE A 118 3.68 -5.64 8.02
CA PHE A 118 2.87 -5.45 6.80
C PHE A 118 3.63 -5.81 5.51
N VAL A 119 4.88 -5.36 5.37
CA VAL A 119 5.73 -5.73 4.21
C VAL A 119 5.96 -7.24 4.17
N GLY A 120 6.14 -7.90 5.32
CA GLY A 120 6.29 -9.35 5.42
C GLY A 120 5.06 -10.12 4.93
N ILE A 121 3.85 -9.62 5.23
CA ILE A 121 2.59 -10.28 4.85
C ILE A 121 2.01 -9.85 3.50
N THR A 122 2.55 -8.80 2.88
CA THR A 122 2.07 -8.27 1.59
C THR A 122 2.97 -8.71 0.45
N GLU A 123 2.42 -8.97 -0.75
CA GLU A 123 3.19 -9.20 -1.97
C GLU A 123 3.83 -7.89 -2.51
N LEU A 124 4.71 -7.31 -1.71
CA LEU A 124 5.60 -6.19 -2.05
C LEU A 124 7.05 -6.68 -2.12
N PRO A 125 7.99 -5.94 -2.73
CA PRO A 125 9.41 -6.23 -2.59
C PRO A 125 9.81 -6.30 -1.11
N LEU A 126 10.58 -7.31 -0.69
CA LEU A 126 11.08 -7.40 0.70
C LEU A 126 12.03 -6.23 1.05
N SER A 127 12.62 -5.60 0.03
CA SER A 127 13.47 -4.41 0.16
C SER A 127 12.68 -3.09 0.25
N PHE A 128 11.34 -3.14 0.18
CA PHE A 128 10.50 -1.94 0.19
C PHE A 128 10.73 -1.15 1.48
N ASN A 129 11.10 0.12 1.32
CA ASN A 129 11.41 1.01 2.43
C ASN A 129 10.59 2.31 2.30
N PRO A 130 9.59 2.55 3.18
CA PRO A 130 8.76 3.76 3.18
C PRO A 130 9.52 5.10 3.14
N ALA A 131 10.77 5.13 3.60
CA ALA A 131 11.62 6.33 3.59
C ALA A 131 12.23 6.65 2.21
N ARG A 132 12.38 5.64 1.34
CA ARG A 132 12.97 5.77 0.00
C ARG A 132 11.94 5.60 -1.10
N GLU A 133 10.90 4.83 -0.82
CA GLU A 133 9.87 4.42 -1.76
C GLU A 133 8.51 4.48 -1.05
N ASN A 134 7.46 4.82 -1.79
CA ASN A 134 6.11 4.89 -1.26
C ASN A 134 5.10 4.37 -2.28
N LEU A 135 3.96 3.86 -1.82
CA LEU A 135 2.88 3.48 -2.72
C LEU A 135 2.03 4.70 -3.05
N TYR A 136 1.79 4.97 -4.33
CA TYR A 136 0.95 6.08 -4.77
C TYR A 136 -0.30 5.57 -5.48
N PHE A 137 -1.45 6.11 -5.12
CA PHE A 137 -2.72 5.82 -5.78
C PHE A 137 -3.53 7.09 -6.03
N THR A 138 -4.32 7.05 -7.10
CA THR A 138 -5.23 8.13 -7.46
C THR A 138 -6.46 7.57 -8.16
N ASN A 139 -7.61 8.20 -7.97
CA ASN A 139 -8.85 7.83 -8.65
C ASN A 139 -8.84 8.08 -10.17
N ARG A 140 -7.77 8.66 -10.74
CA ARG A 140 -7.52 8.63 -12.20
C ARG A 140 -7.26 7.23 -12.73
N GLN A 141 -6.70 6.37 -11.89
CA GLN A 141 -6.41 4.98 -12.21
C GLN A 141 -7.57 4.06 -11.80
N ALA A 142 -8.62 4.63 -11.19
CA ALA A 142 -9.74 3.84 -10.74
C ALA A 142 -10.51 3.25 -11.91
N HIS A 143 -10.90 1.99 -11.78
CA HIS A 143 -11.62 1.24 -12.80
C HIS A 143 -12.66 0.32 -12.13
N GLN A 144 -13.64 -0.11 -12.90
CA GLN A 144 -14.68 -1.02 -12.40
C GLN A 144 -14.45 -2.41 -12.97
N GLU A 145 -14.37 -3.40 -12.10
CA GLU A 145 -14.31 -4.81 -12.49
C GLU A 145 -15.30 -5.61 -11.62
N HIS A 146 -16.20 -6.36 -12.25
CA HIS A 146 -17.21 -7.20 -11.55
C HIS A 146 -18.04 -6.45 -10.51
N GLY A 147 -18.37 -5.18 -10.77
CA GLY A 147 -19.15 -4.35 -9.85
C GLY A 147 -18.35 -3.67 -8.74
N LEU A 148 -17.06 -4.00 -8.56
CA LEU A 148 -16.16 -3.37 -7.59
C LEU A 148 -15.37 -2.25 -8.28
N LYS A 149 -15.17 -1.12 -7.57
CA LYS A 149 -14.38 0.00 -8.07
C LYS A 149 -13.01 -0.02 -7.39
N ASP A 150 -11.98 -0.42 -8.13
CA ASP A 150 -10.62 -0.56 -7.61
C ASP A 150 -9.81 0.71 -7.86
N LEU A 151 -9.03 1.15 -6.87
CA LEU A 151 -8.25 2.40 -6.95
C LEU A 151 -6.91 2.23 -7.69
N GLN A 152 -6.29 1.06 -7.53
CA GLN A 152 -5.04 0.68 -8.19
C GLN A 152 -5.29 0.20 -9.63
N PRO A 153 -4.29 0.25 -10.53
CA PRO A 153 -4.40 -0.40 -11.84
C PRO A 153 -4.44 -1.93 -11.67
N GLY A 154 -5.48 -2.55 -12.24
CA GLY A 154 -5.74 -3.99 -12.08
C GLY A 154 -6.26 -4.36 -10.69
N ARG A 155 -6.28 -5.66 -10.38
CA ARG A 155 -7.00 -6.16 -9.19
C ARG A 155 -6.31 -5.91 -7.86
N ARG A 156 -5.01 -5.63 -7.84
CA ARG A 156 -4.19 -5.60 -6.61
C ARG A 156 -3.02 -4.63 -6.72
N VAL A 157 -2.55 -4.14 -5.58
CA VAL A 157 -1.33 -3.34 -5.49
C VAL A 157 -0.15 -4.16 -6.01
N THR A 158 0.66 -3.56 -6.88
CA THR A 158 1.87 -4.17 -7.45
C THR A 158 3.04 -3.20 -7.35
N ALA A 159 4.24 -3.65 -7.74
CA ALA A 159 5.42 -2.81 -7.81
C ALA A 159 5.25 -1.57 -8.72
N ALA A 160 4.32 -1.58 -9.68
CA ALA A 160 4.04 -0.41 -10.53
C ALA A 160 3.46 0.79 -9.76
N SER A 161 2.86 0.54 -8.58
CA SER A 161 2.36 1.57 -7.67
C SER A 161 3.46 2.21 -6.83
N ILE A 162 4.67 1.66 -6.84
CA ILE A 162 5.81 2.20 -6.07
C ILE A 162 6.36 3.44 -6.78
N LYS A 163 6.63 4.48 -5.99
CA LYS A 163 7.24 5.74 -6.40
C LYS A 163 8.42 6.05 -5.49
N GLY A 164 9.52 6.54 -6.06
CA GLY A 164 10.63 7.04 -5.25
C GLY A 164 10.19 8.25 -4.43
N VAL A 165 10.60 8.32 -3.16
CA VAL A 165 10.34 9.46 -2.30
C VAL A 165 11.30 10.59 -2.66
N LEU A 166 10.75 11.79 -2.74
CA LEU A 166 11.48 13.02 -3.01
C LEU A 166 11.95 13.62 -1.67
N PRO A 167 13.27 13.86 -1.49
CA PRO A 167 13.75 14.59 -0.33
C PRO A 167 13.31 16.06 -0.38
N GLN A 168 13.53 16.80 0.73
CA GLN A 168 13.25 18.25 0.77
C GLN A 168 14.08 19.02 -0.26
N THR A 169 15.32 18.60 -0.50
CA THR A 169 16.20 19.18 -1.51
C THR A 169 16.83 18.06 -2.30
N ILE A 170 16.89 18.20 -3.62
CA ILE A 170 17.51 17.23 -4.52
C ILE A 170 18.55 17.90 -5.41
N ASP A 171 19.75 17.35 -5.44
CA ASP A 171 20.79 17.79 -6.36
C ASP A 171 20.66 17.05 -7.70
N VAL A 172 20.51 17.82 -8.76
CA VAL A 172 20.48 17.35 -10.13
C VAL A 172 21.85 17.59 -10.75
N LYS A 173 22.47 16.53 -11.28
CA LYS A 173 23.75 16.66 -11.99
C LYS A 173 23.56 17.55 -13.22
N ALA A 174 24.35 18.62 -13.30
CA ALA A 174 24.28 19.61 -14.35
C ALA A 174 25.39 19.41 -15.37
N SER A 175 25.03 19.40 -16.65
CA SER A 175 25.97 19.56 -17.75
C SER A 175 26.16 21.05 -18.07
N PRO A 176 27.23 21.43 -18.82
CA PRO A 176 27.50 22.82 -19.18
C PRO A 176 26.38 23.54 -19.94
N ASP A 177 25.58 22.77 -20.68
CA ASP A 177 24.45 23.21 -21.51
C ASP A 177 23.11 23.25 -20.77
N LEU A 178 23.06 22.89 -19.48
CA LEU A 178 21.83 22.92 -18.69
C LEU A 178 21.42 24.37 -18.40
N ILE A 179 20.25 24.79 -18.91
CA ILE A 179 19.68 26.13 -18.68
C ILE A 179 18.94 26.18 -17.35
N GLU A 180 18.08 25.20 -17.08
CA GLU A 180 17.23 25.19 -15.89
C GLU A 180 16.73 23.79 -15.55
N VAL A 181 16.32 23.62 -14.30
CA VAL A 181 15.55 22.48 -13.82
C VAL A 181 14.24 22.98 -13.24
N GLN A 182 13.14 22.42 -13.71
CA GLN A 182 11.80 22.66 -13.21
C GLN A 182 11.25 21.43 -12.50
N ALA A 183 10.51 21.63 -11.42
CA ALA A 183 9.67 20.60 -10.81
C ALA A 183 8.22 20.83 -11.21
N LEU A 184 7.66 19.89 -11.97
CA LEU A 184 6.27 19.91 -12.38
C LEU A 184 5.43 19.13 -11.37
N ASP A 185 4.28 19.66 -10.97
CA ASP A 185 3.31 18.92 -10.16
C ASP A 185 2.46 17.95 -11.03
N ILE A 186 1.47 17.28 -10.43
CA ILE A 186 0.61 16.35 -11.18
C ILE A 186 -0.23 17.00 -12.26
N ALA A 187 -0.50 18.31 -12.16
CA ALA A 187 -1.22 19.08 -13.16
C ALA A 187 -0.30 19.51 -14.32
N GLY A 188 1.01 19.25 -14.20
CA GLY A 188 2.02 19.68 -15.17
C GLY A 188 2.47 21.12 -14.97
N GLN A 189 2.10 21.76 -13.86
CA GLN A 189 2.50 23.13 -13.54
C GLN A 189 3.89 23.15 -12.91
N ALA A 190 4.76 24.06 -13.37
CA ALA A 190 6.04 24.29 -12.73
C ALA A 190 5.84 24.98 -11.37
N VAL A 191 6.19 24.29 -10.29
CA VAL A 191 6.05 24.79 -8.91
C VAL A 191 7.38 25.21 -8.29
N VAL A 192 8.49 24.74 -8.85
CA VAL A 192 9.86 25.11 -8.49
C VAL A 192 10.66 25.23 -9.76
N THR A 193 11.46 26.29 -9.88
CA THR A 193 12.42 26.48 -10.97
C THR A 193 13.76 26.82 -10.37
N ALA A 194 14.79 26.06 -10.74
CA ALA A 194 16.17 26.29 -10.33
C ALA A 194 17.01 26.56 -11.59
N PRO A 195 17.71 27.70 -11.68
CA PRO A 195 18.55 28.00 -12.83
C PRO A 195 19.74 27.03 -12.88
N GLY A 196 20.21 26.77 -14.10
CA GLY A 196 21.44 26.05 -14.37
C GLY A 196 22.66 26.75 -13.75
N PRO A 197 23.79 26.05 -13.59
CA PRO A 197 25.00 26.66 -13.07
C PRO A 197 25.45 27.77 -14.04
N ALA A 198 25.78 28.94 -13.51
CA ALA A 198 26.46 29.96 -14.30
C ALA A 198 27.89 29.47 -14.59
N TYR A 199 28.11 28.83 -15.73
CA TYR A 199 29.46 28.52 -16.18
C TYR A 199 30.08 29.81 -16.72
N PRO A 200 31.16 30.33 -16.09
CA PRO A 200 31.95 31.36 -16.76
C PRO A 200 32.41 30.78 -18.09
N SER A 201 32.27 31.55 -19.17
CA SER A 201 32.65 31.16 -20.53
C SER A 201 34.10 30.67 -20.54
N SER A 202 34.26 29.38 -20.33
CA SER A 202 35.57 28.76 -20.19
C SER A 202 36.11 28.57 -21.60
N PRO A 203 37.42 28.80 -21.83
CA PRO A 203 38.02 28.62 -23.15
C PRO A 203 37.67 27.23 -23.72
N PRO A 204 37.35 27.12 -25.02
CA PRO A 204 37.04 25.84 -25.64
C PRO A 204 38.21 24.87 -25.45
N GLY A 205 37.99 23.78 -24.69
CA GLY A 205 38.96 22.70 -24.51
C GLY A 205 39.18 22.23 -23.07
N THR A 206 38.85 23.03 -22.05
CA THR A 206 38.89 22.58 -20.65
C THR A 206 37.57 21.89 -20.33
N GLY A 207 37.54 20.56 -20.35
CA GLY A 207 36.39 19.77 -19.93
C GLY A 207 35.95 20.16 -18.53
N GLY A 208 34.89 20.96 -18.43
CA GLY A 208 34.36 21.44 -17.16
C GLY A 208 33.92 20.25 -16.30
N THR A 209 34.39 20.21 -15.06
CA THR A 209 33.85 19.31 -14.04
C THR A 209 32.37 19.66 -13.85
N GLY A 210 31.47 18.75 -14.23
CA GLY A 210 30.03 18.99 -14.19
C GLY A 210 29.56 19.45 -12.80
N GLY A 211 28.79 20.53 -12.76
CA GLY A 211 28.20 21.09 -11.55
C GLY A 211 26.95 20.32 -11.08
N THR A 212 26.32 20.83 -10.04
CA THR A 212 25.00 20.39 -9.57
C THR A 212 24.05 21.58 -9.47
N VAL A 213 22.77 21.35 -9.77
CA VAL A 213 21.68 22.29 -9.53
C VAL A 213 20.86 21.74 -8.36
N SER A 214 20.73 22.51 -7.30
CA SER A 214 19.92 22.12 -6.14
C SER A 214 18.47 22.59 -6.34
N VAL A 215 17.52 21.66 -6.27
CA VAL A 215 16.09 21.95 -6.39
C VAL A 215 15.45 21.81 -5.02
N ASP A 216 14.92 22.92 -4.50
CA ASP A 216 14.35 23.00 -3.15
C ASP A 216 12.82 22.86 -3.17
N PHE A 217 12.32 21.87 -2.44
CA PHE A 217 10.90 21.55 -2.24
C PHE A 217 10.37 22.02 -0.87
N ILE A 218 11.13 22.85 -0.14
CA ILE A 218 10.62 23.54 1.05
C ILE A 218 9.40 24.39 0.65
N GLY A 219 8.35 24.32 1.47
CA GLY A 219 7.09 25.04 1.23
C GLY A 219 6.17 24.43 0.17
N GLN A 220 6.64 23.48 -0.64
CA GLN A 220 5.81 22.79 -1.62
C GLN A 220 4.84 21.82 -0.95
N ALA A 221 3.67 21.61 -1.55
CA ALA A 221 2.66 20.68 -1.02
C ALA A 221 3.11 19.21 -1.15
N GLU A 222 2.53 18.30 -0.37
CA GLU A 222 2.70 16.86 -0.62
C GLU A 222 2.02 16.46 -1.96
N GLY A 223 2.60 15.50 -2.66
CA GLY A 223 2.09 15.04 -3.95
C GLY A 223 3.18 14.47 -4.85
N LEU A 224 2.80 14.07 -6.06
CA LEU A 224 3.73 13.66 -7.09
C LEU A 224 4.32 14.85 -7.83
N TYR A 225 5.62 14.75 -8.10
CA TYR A 225 6.40 15.72 -8.84
C TYR A 225 7.26 15.05 -9.91
N GLN A 226 7.50 15.76 -11.00
CA GLN A 226 8.36 15.34 -12.10
C GLN A 226 9.41 16.40 -12.36
N LEU A 227 10.69 16.04 -12.28
CA LEU A 227 11.78 16.95 -12.62
C LEU A 227 11.97 16.99 -14.14
N CYS A 228 12.00 18.20 -14.71
CA CYS A 228 12.28 18.46 -16.10
C CYS A 228 13.53 19.34 -16.21
N SER A 229 14.49 18.94 -17.04
CA SER A 229 15.72 19.68 -17.30
C SER A 229 15.69 20.23 -18.72
N THR A 230 15.87 21.54 -18.87
CA THR A 230 15.91 22.23 -20.16
C THR A 230 17.34 22.60 -20.50
N TYR A 231 17.77 22.32 -21.73
CA TYR A 231 19.12 22.57 -22.21
C TYR A 231 19.15 23.66 -23.29
N ASP A 232 20.32 24.24 -23.56
CA ASP A 232 20.51 25.30 -24.57
C ASP A 232 20.13 24.90 -26.00
N THR A 233 20.22 23.62 -26.31
CA THR A 233 19.76 23.00 -27.54
C THR A 233 18.23 23.01 -27.70
N GLY A 234 17.48 23.42 -26.67
CA GLY A 234 16.03 23.29 -26.58
C GLY A 234 15.55 21.89 -26.22
N LEU A 235 16.47 20.93 -25.99
CA LEU A 235 16.12 19.60 -25.50
C LEU A 235 15.51 19.71 -24.10
N ILE A 236 14.43 18.96 -23.86
CA ILE A 236 13.83 18.78 -22.54
C ILE A 236 14.01 17.32 -22.14
N ARG A 237 14.63 17.08 -20.98
CA ARG A 237 14.71 15.75 -20.38
C ARG A 237 13.80 15.68 -19.18
N THR A 238 12.93 14.67 -19.18
CA THR A 238 11.96 14.46 -18.14
C THR A 238 12.34 13.25 -17.31
N GLY A 239 12.45 13.44 -16.00
CA GLY A 239 12.71 12.38 -15.03
C GLY A 239 11.48 11.53 -14.70
N PRO A 240 11.64 10.45 -13.91
CA PRO A 240 10.51 9.71 -13.37
C PRO A 240 9.74 10.55 -12.35
N TRP A 241 8.44 10.26 -12.20
CA TRP A 241 7.62 10.80 -11.12
C TRP A 241 8.13 10.35 -9.75
N LYS A 242 8.32 11.31 -8.84
CA LYS A 242 8.69 11.09 -7.44
C LYS A 242 7.63 11.66 -6.51
N LEU A 243 7.48 11.05 -5.34
CA LEU A 243 6.48 11.45 -4.35
C LEU A 243 7.12 12.29 -3.25
N ARG A 244 6.63 13.50 -3.03
CA ARG A 244 6.83 14.25 -1.79
C ARG A 244 5.70 13.90 -0.83
N THR A 245 6.04 13.51 0.39
CA THR A 245 5.07 13.09 1.40
C THR A 245 5.41 13.66 2.77
N ILE A 246 4.56 13.43 3.77
CA ILE A 246 4.82 13.85 5.15
C ILE A 246 6.07 13.15 5.69
N ALA A 247 6.90 13.89 6.42
CA ALA A 247 8.18 13.36 6.94
C ALA A 247 8.00 12.48 8.18
N SER A 248 7.00 12.77 9.02
CA SER A 248 6.73 12.02 10.24
C SER A 248 5.24 12.13 10.63
N PRO A 249 4.59 11.01 11.01
CA PRO A 249 5.09 9.63 10.88
C PRO A 249 5.34 9.24 9.42
N LEU A 250 6.26 8.29 9.17
CA LEU A 250 6.57 7.84 7.81
C LEU A 250 5.36 7.09 7.22
N PRO A 251 4.75 7.60 6.13
CA PRO A 251 3.63 6.93 5.51
C PRO A 251 4.11 5.81 4.59
N MET A 252 3.26 4.80 4.42
CA MET A 252 3.52 3.68 3.50
C MET A 252 2.79 3.85 2.17
N CYS A 253 1.63 4.52 2.19
CA CYS A 253 0.90 4.88 0.98
C CYS A 253 0.54 6.37 0.97
N PHE A 254 0.31 6.90 -0.22
CA PHE A 254 -0.21 8.23 -0.47
C PHE A 254 -1.36 8.17 -1.48
N LEU A 255 -2.46 8.83 -1.16
CA LEU A 255 -3.70 8.84 -1.93
C LEU A 255 -3.99 10.27 -2.39
N ASP A 256 -4.15 10.45 -3.71
CA ASP A 256 -4.73 11.66 -4.29
C ASP A 256 -6.13 11.38 -4.84
N LEU A 257 -7.15 11.93 -4.17
CA LEU A 257 -8.55 11.83 -4.56
C LEU A 257 -9.02 13.13 -5.23
N LEU A 258 -9.18 13.09 -6.55
CA LEU A 258 -9.65 14.20 -7.37
C LEU A 258 -11.17 14.31 -7.30
N LEU A 259 -11.66 15.51 -6.99
CA LEU A 259 -13.08 15.80 -6.87
C LEU A 259 -13.80 15.80 -8.24
N CYS A 260 -13.10 16.18 -9.30
CA CYS A 260 -13.62 16.20 -10.67
C CYS A 260 -12.55 15.77 -11.68
N PRO A 261 -12.93 15.44 -12.93
CA PRO A 261 -11.97 15.15 -13.99
C PRO A 261 -11.02 16.34 -14.22
N PRO A 262 -9.70 16.11 -14.38
CA PRO A 262 -8.74 17.18 -14.64
C PRO A 262 -8.97 17.84 -16.01
N THR A 263 -9.33 17.03 -17.01
CA THR A 263 -9.69 17.47 -18.37
C THR A 263 -10.97 16.76 -18.82
N PRO A 264 -11.71 17.33 -19.79
CA PRO A 264 -12.81 16.62 -20.43
C PRO A 264 -12.34 15.27 -21.00
N GLY A 265 -13.06 14.19 -20.67
CA GLY A 265 -12.72 12.84 -21.11
C GLY A 265 -11.54 12.17 -20.39
N ALA A 266 -10.98 12.79 -19.34
CA ALA A 266 -9.95 12.14 -18.53
C ALA A 266 -10.45 10.82 -17.94
N ALA A 267 -9.65 9.76 -18.10
CA ALA A 267 -9.93 8.45 -17.52
C ALA A 267 -9.93 8.49 -15.98
N GLY A 268 -10.73 7.61 -15.37
CA GLY A 268 -10.84 7.47 -13.92
C GLY A 268 -12.29 7.54 -13.46
N MET A 269 -12.47 7.69 -12.15
CA MET A 269 -13.78 7.86 -11.53
C MET A 269 -13.79 9.08 -10.62
N TYR A 270 -14.78 9.94 -10.81
CA TYR A 270 -14.86 11.22 -10.11
C TYR A 270 -16.24 11.39 -9.48
N PRO A 271 -16.33 11.88 -8.23
CA PRO A 271 -17.61 12.02 -7.57
C PRO A 271 -18.41 13.20 -8.12
N ILE A 272 -17.75 14.19 -8.73
CA ILE A 272 -18.38 15.36 -9.33
C ILE A 272 -18.02 15.37 -10.81
N THR A 273 -19.04 15.28 -11.65
CA THR A 273 -18.91 15.35 -13.10
C THR A 273 -19.80 16.47 -13.63
N ARG A 274 -19.44 16.99 -14.80
CA ARG A 274 -20.16 18.08 -15.43
C ARG A 274 -20.48 17.70 -16.87
N ASP A 275 -21.74 17.87 -17.23
CA ASP A 275 -22.24 17.73 -18.60
C ASP A 275 -22.92 19.05 -18.98
N GLY A 276 -22.22 19.86 -19.77
CA GLY A 276 -22.59 21.26 -20.02
C GLY A 276 -22.66 22.07 -18.71
N ASP A 277 -23.85 22.57 -18.37
CA ASP A 277 -24.10 23.31 -17.13
C ASP A 277 -24.64 22.45 -15.99
N GLN A 278 -24.95 21.18 -16.25
CA GLN A 278 -25.43 20.28 -15.23
C GLN A 278 -24.26 19.67 -14.46
N VAL A 279 -24.35 19.75 -13.13
CA VAL A 279 -23.39 19.13 -12.22
C VAL A 279 -24.03 17.90 -11.61
N ALA A 280 -23.42 16.74 -11.80
CA ALA A 280 -23.85 15.48 -11.21
C ALA A 280 -22.90 15.07 -10.08
N VAL A 281 -23.48 14.74 -8.92
CA VAL A 281 -22.74 14.20 -7.76
C VAL A 281 -23.05 12.72 -7.59
N THR A 282 -22.05 11.88 -7.85
CA THR A 282 -22.16 10.42 -7.75
C THR A 282 -21.23 9.91 -6.65
N PRO A 283 -21.76 9.33 -5.56
CA PRO A 283 -20.92 8.73 -4.53
C PRO A 283 -20.02 7.63 -5.11
N LEU A 284 -18.74 7.68 -4.76
CA LEU A 284 -17.76 6.66 -5.13
C LEU A 284 -17.45 5.77 -3.95
N ASP A 285 -17.51 4.45 -4.18
CA ASP A 285 -17.15 3.44 -3.20
C ASP A 285 -15.99 2.62 -3.77
N LEU A 286 -14.78 2.94 -3.33
CA LEU A 286 -13.50 2.53 -3.88
C LEU A 286 -12.83 1.52 -2.95
N GLU A 287 -12.13 0.54 -3.52
CA GLU A 287 -11.32 -0.42 -2.77
C GLU A 287 -9.83 -0.26 -3.10
N LEU A 288 -9.00 -0.31 -2.05
CA LEU A 288 -7.55 -0.41 -2.13
C LEU A 288 -7.16 -1.82 -1.67
N LYS A 289 -6.72 -2.67 -2.60
CA LYS A 289 -6.53 -4.12 -2.36
C LYS A 289 -5.07 -4.56 -2.37
N PHE A 290 -4.64 -5.12 -1.27
CA PHE A 290 -3.32 -5.72 -1.10
C PHE A 290 -3.38 -7.25 -1.25
N ALA A 291 -2.38 -7.83 -1.91
CA ALA A 291 -2.24 -9.28 -2.03
C ALA A 291 -1.46 -9.83 -0.83
N ALA A 292 -1.88 -10.97 -0.29
CA ALA A 292 -1.06 -11.70 0.67
C ALA A 292 0.24 -12.16 0.01
N ARG A 293 1.34 -12.05 0.73
CA ARG A 293 2.63 -12.56 0.29
C ARG A 293 2.52 -14.05 0.04
N ARG A 294 3.10 -14.51 -1.06
CA ARG A 294 3.30 -15.95 -1.31
C ARG A 294 4.74 -16.32 -0.98
N SER A 295 4.98 -17.43 -0.30
CA SER A 295 6.33 -17.89 0.03
C SER A 295 6.46 -19.39 -0.16
N TRP A 296 7.70 -19.86 -0.37
CA TRP A 296 8.04 -21.26 -0.20
C TRP A 296 8.03 -21.57 1.29
N TRP A 297 7.29 -22.59 1.71
CA TRP A 297 7.22 -22.98 3.12
C TRP A 297 8.23 -24.09 3.35
N VAL A 298 9.05 -23.91 4.39
CA VAL A 298 10.06 -24.90 4.79
C VAL A 298 9.79 -25.31 6.22
N TYR A 299 9.31 -26.53 6.41
CA TYR A 299 9.18 -27.12 7.73
C TYR A 299 10.50 -27.79 8.12
N TYR A 300 11.18 -27.24 9.12
CA TYR A 300 12.33 -27.87 9.75
C TYR A 300 11.83 -28.76 10.90
N VAL A 301 11.81 -30.07 10.67
CA VAL A 301 11.43 -31.05 11.68
C VAL A 301 12.66 -31.40 12.53
N VAL A 302 12.61 -31.08 13.82
CA VAL A 302 13.74 -31.21 14.75
C VAL A 302 13.41 -32.28 15.80
N PRO A 303 14.21 -33.36 15.93
CA PRO A 303 14.01 -34.35 16.98
C PRO A 303 14.24 -33.76 18.37
N GLN A 304 13.34 -34.04 19.31
CA GLN A 304 13.55 -33.75 20.71
C GLN A 304 14.44 -34.82 21.37
N GLY A 305 15.57 -34.39 21.95
CA GLY A 305 16.48 -35.24 22.71
C GLY A 305 17.81 -35.55 21.98
N ARG A 306 18.90 -35.69 22.76
CA ARG A 306 20.23 -35.99 22.21
C ARG A 306 20.27 -37.43 21.69
N GLY A 307 20.60 -37.60 20.41
CA GLY A 307 20.84 -38.91 19.79
C GLY A 307 19.58 -39.64 19.28
N GLY A 308 18.42 -38.97 19.24
CA GLY A 308 17.24 -39.48 18.54
C GLY A 308 17.26 -39.13 17.06
N GLY A 309 17.10 -40.14 16.20
CA GLY A 309 16.83 -40.00 14.78
C GLY A 309 15.33 -39.93 14.48
N LEU A 310 15.00 -39.44 13.28
CA LEU A 310 13.66 -39.50 12.72
C LEU A 310 13.74 -40.18 11.36
N SER A 311 12.79 -41.07 11.09
CA SER A 311 12.70 -41.80 9.83
C SER A 311 11.25 -41.86 9.34
N ALA A 312 11.09 -42.22 8.06
CA ALA A 312 9.79 -42.32 7.38
C ALA A 312 8.90 -41.06 7.57
N LEU A 313 9.52 -39.89 7.67
CA LEU A 313 8.79 -38.63 7.86
C LEU A 313 8.04 -38.25 6.59
N GLN A 314 6.79 -37.84 6.74
CA GLN A 314 5.95 -37.35 5.65
C GLN A 314 5.04 -36.22 6.13
N ILE A 315 4.93 -35.16 5.33
CA ILE A 315 3.91 -34.12 5.50
C ILE A 315 2.79 -34.35 4.48
N THR A 316 1.55 -34.51 4.97
CA THR A 316 0.34 -34.69 4.16
C THR A 316 -0.67 -33.57 4.42
N GLY A 317 -1.58 -33.31 3.48
CA GLY A 317 -2.61 -32.28 3.63
C GLY A 317 -3.14 -31.77 2.30
N THR A 318 -3.99 -30.74 2.35
CA THR A 318 -4.53 -30.11 1.14
C THR A 318 -3.77 -28.83 0.78
N GLY A 319 -3.66 -28.54 -0.51
CA GLY A 319 -3.14 -27.26 -0.99
C GLY A 319 -1.64 -27.19 -1.28
N ALA A 320 -0.83 -28.19 -0.93
CA ALA A 320 0.55 -28.33 -1.37
C ALA A 320 1.04 -29.76 -1.15
N SER A 321 2.11 -30.15 -1.85
CA SER A 321 2.93 -31.30 -1.47
C SER A 321 4.27 -30.83 -0.92
N PHE A 322 4.91 -31.67 -0.11
CA PHE A 322 6.19 -31.34 0.50
C PHE A 322 7.24 -32.38 0.16
N GLN A 323 8.41 -31.90 -0.25
CA GLN A 323 9.57 -32.73 -0.56
C GLN A 323 10.57 -32.65 0.59
N GLN A 324 10.90 -33.81 1.14
CA GLN A 324 11.97 -33.93 2.12
C GLN A 324 13.31 -33.66 1.45
N ALA A 325 14.14 -32.81 2.06
CA ALA A 325 15.51 -32.56 1.65
C ALA A 325 16.50 -33.16 2.66
N SER A 326 17.79 -33.15 2.30
CA SER A 326 18.85 -33.67 3.16
C SER A 326 18.88 -32.96 4.52
N PRO A 327 19.18 -33.69 5.62
CA PRO A 327 19.29 -33.08 6.94
C PRO A 327 20.30 -31.93 6.97
N VAL A 328 20.00 -30.91 7.77
CA VAL A 328 20.84 -29.72 7.96
C VAL A 328 21.13 -29.49 9.44
N ILE A 329 22.25 -28.83 9.74
CA ILE A 329 22.55 -28.36 11.09
C ILE A 329 22.08 -26.91 11.21
N LEU A 330 21.17 -26.66 12.14
CA LEU A 330 20.66 -25.32 12.44
C LEU A 330 21.73 -24.48 13.16
N PRO A 331 21.60 -23.15 13.19
CA PRO A 331 22.52 -22.28 13.97
C PRO A 331 22.60 -22.63 15.46
N THR A 332 21.59 -23.31 16.02
CA THR A 332 21.58 -23.82 17.39
C THR A 332 22.49 -25.04 17.60
N GLY A 333 22.96 -25.68 16.53
CA GLY A 333 23.67 -26.95 16.54
C GLY A 333 22.75 -28.17 16.39
N ASP A 334 21.43 -27.99 16.42
CA ASP A 334 20.47 -29.07 16.26
C ASP A 334 20.40 -29.57 14.80
N CYS A 335 20.22 -30.88 14.62
CA CYS A 335 19.95 -31.45 13.31
C CYS A 335 18.45 -31.30 12.98
N ALA A 336 18.13 -30.82 11.78
CA ALA A 336 16.77 -30.69 11.29
C ALA A 336 16.59 -31.40 9.95
N ILE A 337 15.41 -31.95 9.71
CA ILE A 337 15.01 -32.53 8.43
C ILE A 337 14.07 -31.53 7.73
N PRO A 338 14.53 -30.80 6.69
CA PRO A 338 13.72 -29.82 6.00
C PRO A 338 12.73 -30.45 5.02
N PHE A 339 11.51 -29.91 5.00
CA PHE A 339 10.46 -30.24 4.03
C PHE A 339 10.04 -28.98 3.28
N TRP A 340 10.30 -28.96 1.97
CA TRP A 340 9.99 -27.83 1.09
C TRP A 340 8.64 -28.00 0.43
N SER A 341 7.79 -26.97 0.45
CA SER A 341 6.58 -26.96 -0.37
C SER A 341 6.93 -27.06 -1.85
N ASP A 342 6.09 -27.71 -2.64
CA ASP A 342 6.23 -27.85 -4.10
C ASP A 342 5.81 -26.58 -4.87
N ARG A 343 5.19 -25.62 -4.18
CA ARG A 343 4.78 -24.32 -4.71
C ARG A 343 4.78 -23.24 -3.63
N ARG A 344 4.71 -21.98 -4.06
CA ARG A 344 4.50 -20.83 -3.16
C ARG A 344 3.07 -20.77 -2.64
N LEU A 345 2.93 -20.74 -1.31
CA LEU A 345 1.66 -20.66 -0.60
C LEU A 345 1.42 -19.24 -0.07
N PRO A 346 0.19 -18.72 -0.14
CA PRO A 346 -0.14 -17.41 0.43
C PRO A 346 -0.06 -17.45 1.96
N LEU A 347 0.44 -16.39 2.56
CA LEU A 347 0.32 -16.17 4.00
C LEU A 347 -1.13 -15.82 4.35
N SER A 348 -1.61 -16.31 5.48
CA SER A 348 -2.96 -16.05 5.96
C SER A 348 -3.00 -15.93 7.48
N GLN A 349 -3.95 -15.14 7.98
CA GLN A 349 -4.19 -14.99 9.41
C GLN A 349 -4.85 -16.25 9.99
N GLN A 350 -5.77 -16.85 9.24
CA GLN A 350 -6.41 -18.12 9.59
C GLN A 350 -5.97 -19.23 8.65
N PRO A 351 -5.77 -20.47 9.15
CA PRO A 351 -5.37 -21.61 8.33
C PRO A 351 -6.42 -21.91 7.25
N GLU A 352 -6.04 -21.78 5.98
CA GLU A 352 -6.84 -22.32 4.87
C GLU A 352 -6.43 -23.76 4.57
N GLN A 353 -5.15 -24.06 4.74
CA GLN A 353 -4.58 -25.39 4.60
C GLN A 353 -4.37 -26.03 5.97
N ARG A 354 -4.55 -27.35 6.05
CA ARG A 354 -4.22 -28.15 7.21
C ARG A 354 -3.25 -29.23 6.78
N PHE A 355 -2.03 -29.14 7.30
CA PHE A 355 -0.97 -30.11 7.05
C PHE A 355 -0.73 -30.94 8.31
N GLN A 356 -0.37 -32.21 8.12
CA GLN A 356 -0.09 -33.17 9.18
C GLN A 356 1.30 -33.75 8.95
N LEU A 357 2.07 -33.92 10.02
CA LEU A 357 3.35 -34.64 9.99
C LEU A 357 3.14 -36.02 10.60
N SER A 358 3.68 -37.03 9.92
CA SER A 358 3.73 -38.41 10.40
C SER A 358 5.12 -39.01 10.18
N GLY A 359 5.51 -40.01 10.96
CA GLY A 359 6.73 -40.79 10.75
C GLY A 359 7.12 -41.57 11.99
N GLN A 360 8.40 -41.92 12.14
CA GLN A 360 8.90 -42.72 13.26
C GLN A 360 10.09 -42.06 13.94
N ARG A 361 10.18 -42.25 15.26
CA ARG A 361 11.37 -41.90 16.04
C ARG A 361 12.24 -43.13 16.22
N ASP A 362 13.53 -42.96 15.94
CA ASP A 362 14.56 -43.97 16.12
C ASP A 362 15.50 -43.54 17.25
N GLY A 363 15.63 -44.34 18.29
CA GLY A 363 16.57 -44.04 19.36
C GLY A 363 16.76 -45.20 20.33
N PRO A 364 17.82 -45.17 21.15
CA PRO A 364 18.13 -46.24 22.10
C PRO A 364 17.01 -46.51 23.13
N PHE A 365 16.12 -45.54 23.33
CA PHE A 365 14.96 -45.65 24.25
C PHE A 365 13.61 -45.66 23.55
N PHE A 366 13.57 -45.45 22.23
CA PHE A 366 12.34 -45.33 21.43
C PHE A 366 12.59 -45.98 20.07
N VAL A 367 12.33 -47.28 19.96
CA VAL A 367 12.39 -47.98 18.68
C VAL A 367 10.97 -48.04 18.13
N GLY A 368 10.71 -47.36 17.02
CA GLY A 368 9.43 -47.41 16.32
C GLY A 368 8.28 -46.67 17.01
N SER A 369 8.57 -45.65 17.83
CA SER A 369 7.50 -44.79 18.36
C SER A 369 7.01 -43.86 17.25
N ASP A 370 5.71 -43.87 17.00
CA ASP A 370 5.10 -43.03 15.97
C ASP A 370 5.20 -41.55 16.33
N VAL A 371 5.62 -40.75 15.35
CA VAL A 371 5.54 -39.29 15.38
C VAL A 371 4.26 -38.90 14.64
N SER A 372 3.39 -38.14 15.29
CA SER A 372 2.16 -37.62 14.68
C SER A 372 1.87 -36.20 15.18
N VAL A 373 1.83 -35.25 14.25
CA VAL A 373 1.38 -33.87 14.50
C VAL A 373 0.20 -33.60 13.59
N THR A 374 -1.00 -33.53 14.17
CA THR A 374 -2.27 -33.45 13.44
C THR A 374 -2.56 -32.08 12.81
N SER A 375 -1.84 -31.05 13.23
CA SER A 375 -1.93 -29.70 12.65
C SER A 375 -0.59 -29.01 12.75
N LEU A 376 0.12 -28.96 11.63
CA LEU A 376 1.35 -28.18 11.53
C LEU A 376 1.04 -26.67 11.63
N PRO A 377 1.95 -25.89 12.23
CA PRO A 377 1.80 -24.44 12.31
C PRO A 377 1.84 -23.81 10.91
N LEU A 378 1.20 -22.65 10.78
CA LEU A 378 1.31 -21.81 9.58
C LEU A 378 2.67 -21.11 9.53
N ALA A 379 3.04 -20.68 8.33
CA ALA A 379 4.12 -19.73 8.17
C ALA A 379 3.86 -18.46 9.00
N PRO A 380 4.80 -18.03 9.85
CA PRO A 380 4.64 -16.79 10.60
C PRO A 380 4.61 -15.58 9.64
N PRO A 381 3.96 -14.46 10.02
CA PRO A 381 3.89 -13.25 9.20
C PRO A 381 5.26 -12.57 9.00
N ALA A 382 6.20 -12.80 9.91
CA ALA A 382 7.58 -12.34 9.84
C ALA A 382 8.50 -13.19 10.74
N PRO A 383 9.80 -13.29 10.43
CA PRO A 383 10.44 -12.81 9.20
C PRO A 383 10.08 -13.69 7.99
N VAL A 384 10.11 -13.08 6.80
CA VAL A 384 10.11 -13.81 5.52
C VAL A 384 11.44 -13.52 4.84
N TRP A 385 12.20 -14.56 4.53
CA TRP A 385 13.56 -14.45 4.04
C TRP A 385 13.62 -14.37 2.52
N PRO A 386 14.58 -13.63 1.95
CA PRO A 386 14.87 -13.75 0.52
C PRO A 386 15.55 -15.11 0.25
N GLY A 387 14.92 -15.96 -0.57
CA GLY A 387 15.53 -17.19 -1.08
C GLY A 387 15.87 -17.07 -2.57
N GLN A 388 16.68 -18.02 -3.09
CA GLN A 388 17.08 -18.05 -4.50
C GLN A 388 15.89 -18.05 -5.46
N ASN A 389 14.82 -18.76 -5.09
CA ASN A 389 13.59 -18.90 -5.88
C ASN A 389 12.44 -18.02 -5.38
N GLY A 390 12.76 -16.95 -4.65
CA GLY A 390 11.80 -16.01 -4.06
C GLY A 390 11.67 -16.14 -2.54
N PRO A 391 10.65 -15.50 -1.94
CA PRO A 391 10.49 -15.44 -0.49
C PRO A 391 10.31 -16.82 0.15
N VAL A 392 10.95 -17.04 1.30
CA VAL A 392 10.91 -18.28 2.08
C VAL A 392 10.39 -18.01 3.48
N SER A 393 9.45 -18.84 3.93
CA SER A 393 8.95 -18.86 5.30
C SER A 393 9.44 -20.13 5.99
N GLU A 394 10.25 -19.95 7.03
CA GLU A 394 10.79 -21.05 7.82
C GLU A 394 9.90 -21.34 9.01
N ILE A 395 9.64 -22.62 9.25
CA ILE A 395 8.72 -23.10 10.26
C ILE A 395 9.39 -24.24 11.01
N TYR A 396 9.58 -24.09 12.31
CA TYR A 396 10.29 -25.07 13.13
C TYR A 396 9.29 -25.94 13.88
N VAL A 397 9.44 -27.26 13.77
CA VAL A 397 8.54 -28.25 14.37
C VAL A 397 9.38 -29.21 15.19
N TYR A 398 9.33 -29.06 16.51
CA TYR A 398 10.08 -29.90 17.44
C TYR A 398 9.22 -31.11 17.82
N VAL A 399 9.67 -32.32 17.47
CA VAL A 399 8.89 -33.55 17.64
C VAL A 399 9.51 -34.58 18.52
#